data_AF-A0AAD4VFE6-F1
#
_entry.id   AF-A0AAD4VFE6-F1
#
_cell.length_a   1.000
_cell.length_b   1.000
_cell.length_c   1.000
_cell.angle_alpha   90.00
_cell.angle_beta   90.00
_cell.angle_gamma   90.00
#
_symmetry.space_group_name_H-M   'P 1'
#
loop_
_entity.id
_entity.type
_entity.pdbx_description
1 polymer ?
#
loop_
_entity_poly.entity_id
_entity_poly.type
_entity_poly.pdbx_seq_one_letter_code
_entity_poly.pdbx_strand_id
1 'polypeptide(L)' 'MERTNWKGTGLGWNSKLGTVDASDEWWHNKIQINPKYAKLRRKGIKPDMEEKFDRMFMNTIATGDHAWAPLSLW' A
#
# COMPACT_ATOMS: atom_id res chain seq x y z
N MET A 1 10.57 4.74 -15.18
CA MET A 1 9.11 4.68 -15.03
C MET A 1 8.77 5.18 -13.63
N GLU A 2 7.80 6.07 -13.57
CA GLU A 2 7.56 7.02 -12.48
C GLU A 2 7.19 6.32 -11.17
N ARG A 3 7.73 6.83 -10.06
CA ARG A 3 7.33 6.42 -8.71
C ARG A 3 5.85 6.77 -8.55
N THR A 4 4.97 5.78 -8.50
CA THR A 4 3.56 5.94 -8.16
C THR A 4 3.45 6.32 -6.68
N ASN A 5 3.73 7.59 -6.39
CA ASN A 5 3.40 8.21 -5.13
C ASN A 5 1.88 8.39 -5.15
N TRP A 6 1.16 7.44 -4.56
CA TRP A 6 -0.26 7.60 -4.26
C TRP A 6 -0.37 8.72 -3.21
N LYS A 7 -0.61 9.93 -3.70
CA LYS A 7 -0.35 11.20 -3.00
C LYS A 7 -1.18 11.43 -1.72
N GLY A 8 -1.98 10.45 -1.28
CA GLY A 8 -2.85 10.54 -0.11
C GLY A 8 -2.28 9.98 1.18
N THR A 9 -1.43 8.92 1.18
CA THR A 9 -0.96 8.37 2.48
C THR A 9 0.51 7.93 2.55
N GLY A 10 1.35 8.39 1.62
CA GLY A 10 2.80 8.36 1.81
C GLY A 10 3.47 6.99 1.78
N LEU A 11 2.75 5.94 1.40
CA LEU A 11 3.36 4.68 0.93
C LEU A 11 4.02 4.87 -0.46
N GLY A 12 4.89 3.95 -0.81
CA GLY A 12 5.40 3.77 -2.15
C GLY A 12 5.53 2.29 -2.43
N TRP A 13 6.10 1.98 -3.58
CA TRP A 13 6.45 0.62 -3.96
C TRP A 13 7.95 0.52 -4.22
N ASN A 14 8.59 -0.45 -3.58
CA ASN A 14 9.99 -0.77 -3.84
C ASN A 14 10.07 -1.97 -4.79
N SER A 15 10.09 -1.72 -6.10
CA SER A 15 10.18 -2.78 -7.12
C SER A 15 11.43 -3.65 -7.02
N LYS A 16 12.52 -3.18 -6.37
CA LYS A 16 13.72 -4.01 -6.16
C LYS A 16 13.49 -5.08 -5.11
N LEU A 17 12.68 -4.79 -4.10
CA LEU A 17 12.37 -5.70 -2.99
C LEU A 17 11.00 -6.37 -3.17
N GLY A 18 10.16 -5.86 -4.07
CA GLY A 18 8.77 -6.28 -4.23
C GLY A 18 7.93 -5.97 -2.99
N THR A 19 8.25 -4.90 -2.26
CA THR A 19 7.62 -4.57 -0.96
C THR A 19 7.02 -3.17 -0.96
N VAL A 20 6.02 -2.97 -0.10
CA VAL A 20 5.50 -1.64 0.21
C VAL A 20 6.61 -0.82 0.88
N ASP A 21 6.94 0.31 0.27
CA ASP A 21 7.83 1.32 0.84
C ASP A 21 7.00 2.22 1.77
N ALA A 22 7.37 2.33 3.04
CA ALA A 22 6.57 3.05 4.03
C ALA A 22 7.44 3.51 5.19
N SER A 23 6.97 4.53 5.91
CA SER A 23 7.56 4.90 7.20
C SER A 23 7.36 3.80 8.24
N ASP A 24 8.25 3.78 9.24
CA ASP A 24 8.12 2.91 10.41
C ASP A 24 6.81 3.17 11.18
N GLU A 25 6.39 4.43 11.27
CA GLU A 25 5.12 4.83 11.90
C GLU A 25 3.91 4.20 11.20
N TRP A 26 3.89 4.20 9.86
CA TRP A 26 2.81 3.57 9.11
C TRP A 26 2.76 2.06 9.38
N TRP A 27 3.93 1.39 9.35
CA TRP A 27 4.00 -0.03 9.68
C TRP A 27 3.59 -0.32 11.12
N HIS A 28 3.99 0.51 12.08
CA HIS A 28 3.61 0.39 13.49
C HIS A 28 2.08 0.41 13.64
N ASN A 29 1.43 1.41 13.04
CA ASN A 29 -0.03 1.55 13.08
C ASN A 29 -0.74 0.35 12.45
N LYS A 30 -0.27 -0.15 11.30
CA LYS A 30 -0.87 -1.34 10.68
C LYS A 30 -0.63 -2.62 11.49
N ILE A 31 0.55 -2.80 12.06
CA ILE A 31 0.86 -3.98 12.89
C ILE A 31 0.01 -3.99 14.17
N GLN A 32 -0.29 -2.83 14.76
CA GLN A 32 -1.22 -2.73 15.89
C GLN A 32 -2.63 -3.20 15.51
N ILE A 33 -3.12 -2.85 14.31
CA ILE A 33 -4.43 -3.31 13.81
C ILE A 33 -4.42 -4.83 13.59
N ASN A 34 -3.34 -5.37 13.02
CA ASN A 34 -3.18 -6.79 12.81
C ASN A 34 -1.70 -7.20 12.82
N PRO A 35 -1.24 -7.93 13.86
CA PRO A 35 0.15 -8.37 13.95
C PRO A 35 0.64 -9.19 12.75
N LYS A 36 -0.29 -9.84 12.01
CA LYS A 36 0.03 -10.59 10.79
C LYS A 36 0.61 -9.71 9.68
N TYR A 37 0.44 -8.38 9.72
CA TYR A 37 1.02 -7.48 8.71
C TYR A 37 2.53 -7.30 8.86
N ALA A 38 3.12 -7.61 10.02
CA ALA A 38 4.57 -7.54 10.21
C ALA A 38 5.35 -8.38 9.19
N LYS A 39 4.76 -9.52 8.77
CA LYS A 39 5.37 -10.39 7.75
C LYS A 39 5.42 -9.76 6.36
N LEU A 40 4.54 -8.80 6.05
CA LEU A 40 4.46 -8.15 4.75
C LEU A 40 5.55 -7.09 4.56
N ARG A 41 6.10 -6.56 5.66
CA ARG A 41 7.19 -5.57 5.62
C ARG A 41 8.47 -6.12 4.96
N ARG A 42 8.75 -7.41 5.14
CA ARG A 42 9.98 -8.06 4.64
C ARG A 42 9.72 -9.05 3.52
N LYS A 43 8.47 -9.44 3.30
CA LYS A 43 8.12 -10.45 2.31
C LYS A 43 7.73 -9.76 1.01
N GLY A 44 8.66 -9.80 0.06
CA GLY A 44 8.40 -9.40 -1.30
C GLY A 44 7.24 -10.20 -1.91
N ILE A 45 6.46 -9.54 -2.74
CA ILE A 45 5.44 -10.17 -3.58
C ILE A 45 6.15 -10.73 -4.82
N LYS A 46 5.70 -11.88 -5.33
CA LYS A 46 6.23 -12.45 -6.57
C LYS A 46 5.90 -11.53 -7.75
N PRO A 47 6.76 -11.40 -8.76
CA PRO A 47 6.48 -10.58 -9.95
C PRO A 47 5.12 -10.89 -10.61
N ASP A 48 4.76 -12.17 -10.74
CA ASP A 48 3.46 -12.58 -11.30
C ASP A 48 2.24 -12.10 -10.50
N MET A 49 2.43 -11.83 -9.21
CA MET A 49 1.40 -11.26 -8.35
C MET A 49 1.39 -9.73 -8.43
N GLU A 50 2.57 -9.10 -8.57
CA GLU A 50 2.69 -7.66 -8.83
C GLU A 50 1.96 -7.27 -10.13
N GLU A 51 2.18 -8.00 -11.23
CA GLU A 51 1.48 -7.76 -12.50
C GLU A 51 -0.04 -7.92 -12.37
N LYS A 52 -0.51 -8.89 -11.57
CA LYS A 52 -1.94 -9.08 -11.28
C LYS A 52 -2.50 -7.92 -10.47
N PHE A 53 -1.78 -7.43 -9.47
CA PHE A 53 -2.20 -6.28 -8.68
C PHE A 53 -2.23 -5.02 -9.54
N ASP A 54 -1.18 -4.76 -10.33
CA ASP A 54 -1.17 -3.67 -11.28
C ASP A 54 -2.40 -3.79 -12.20
N ARG A 55 -2.66 -4.93 -12.83
CA ARG A 55 -3.85 -5.08 -13.68
C ARG A 55 -5.18 -4.88 -12.95
N MET A 56 -5.30 -5.30 -11.69
CA MET A 56 -6.52 -5.10 -10.88
C MET A 56 -6.71 -3.63 -10.48
N PHE A 57 -5.64 -2.87 -10.28
CA PHE A 57 -5.67 -1.51 -9.75
C PHE A 57 -5.32 -0.42 -10.78
N MET A 58 -4.83 -0.77 -11.97
CA MET A 58 -4.39 0.15 -13.03
C MET A 58 -5.54 0.98 -13.63
N ASN A 59 -6.75 0.42 -13.65
CA ASN A 59 -7.96 1.14 -14.10
C ASN A 59 -8.77 1.73 -12.93
N THR A 60 -8.33 1.51 -11.68
CA THR A 60 -8.96 2.11 -10.51
C THR A 60 -8.31 3.47 -10.31
N ILE A 61 -8.80 4.48 -11.03
CA ILE A 61 -8.60 5.86 -10.61
C ILE A 61 -9.33 5.99 -9.27
N ALA A 62 -8.58 6.17 -8.18
CA ALA A 62 -9.16 6.57 -6.91
C ALA A 62 -9.65 8.01 -7.06
N THR A 63 -10.79 8.21 -7.73
CA THR A 63 -11.55 9.43 -7.60
C THR A 63 -11.92 9.51 -6.13
N GLY A 64 -11.51 10.59 -5.45
CA GLY A 64 -11.76 10.78 -4.01
C GLY A 64 -13.23 10.63 -3.60
N ASP A 65 -14.15 10.66 -4.58
CA ASP A 65 -15.58 10.39 -4.46
C ASP A 65 -15.93 9.01 -3.89
N HIS A 66 -15.01 8.02 -3.94
CA HIS A 66 -15.20 6.70 -3.35
C HIS A 66 -14.17 6.36 -2.25
N ALA A 67 -13.43 7.36 -1.78
CA ALA A 67 -12.58 7.19 -0.62
C ALA A 67 -13.45 7.13 0.64
N TRP A 68 -13.69 5.93 1.17
CA TRP A 68 -14.23 5.77 2.51
C TRP A 68 -13.14 6.11 3.52
N ALA A 69 -12.98 7.40 3.83
CA ALA A 69 -12.34 7.79 5.07
C ALA A 69 -13.26 7.33 6.21
N PRO A 70 -12.85 6.42 7.12
CA PRO A 70 -13.64 6.18 8.31
C PRO A 70 -13.81 7.54 8.99
N LEU A 71 -15.06 7.98 9.14
CA LEU A 71 -15.38 9.17 9.92
C LEU A 71 -14.68 9.01 11.27
N SER A 72 -13.62 9.78 11.48
CA SER A 72 -13.12 10.09 12.79
C SER A 72 -14.15 10.99 13.44
N LEU A 73 -15.18 10.37 13.99
CA LEU A 73 -15.85 10.90 15.17
C LEU A 73 -14.75 10.99 16.22
N TRP A 74 -14.28 12.20 16.46
CA TRP A 74 -14.28 12.97 17.71
C TRP A 74 -13.43 14.23 17.48
#